data_AF-A0A4P5P887-F1
#
_entry.id   AF-A0A4P5P887-F1
#
_cell.length_a   1.000
_cell.length_b   1.000
_cell.length_c   1.000
_cell.angle_alpha   90.00
_cell.angle_beta   90.00
_cell.angle_gamma   90.00
#
_symmetry.space_group_name_H-M   'P 1'
#
loop_
_entity.id
_entity.type
_entity.pdbx_description
1 polymer ?
#
loop_
_entity_poly.entity_id
_entity_poly.type
_entity_poly.pdbx_seq_one_letter_code
_entity_poly.pdbx_strand_id
1 'polypeptide(L)'
;MNKTKTFIETKEYKRFAEFCDACIKYKYIGVCYGIPGVGKTVSARHYANWDSIYKQIDFKVNQEIGIDVTKEIIHVNTMFCTAPAERQTKISGDIHTFGVRID
;
A
#
# COMPACT_ATOMS: atom_id res chain seq x y z
N MET A 1 -2.37 -26.24 11.31
CA MET A 1 -3.26 -25.19 11.87
C MET A 1 -3.01 -23.89 11.13
N ASN A 2 -3.85 -23.53 10.16
CA ASN A 2 -3.78 -22.21 9.51
C ASN A 2 -4.26 -21.15 10.49
N LYS A 3 -3.33 -20.44 11.14
CA LYS A 3 -3.65 -19.21 11.87
C LYS A 3 -4.00 -18.15 10.83
N THR A 4 -5.29 -17.94 10.57
CA THR A 4 -5.79 -16.66 10.05
C THR A 4 -5.37 -15.59 11.05
N LYS A 5 -4.26 -14.90 10.79
CA LYS A 5 -3.81 -13.78 11.62
C LYS A 5 -4.75 -12.60 11.34
N THR A 6 -5.72 -12.42 12.22
CA THR A 6 -6.58 -11.23 12.21
C THR A 6 -5.72 -9.99 12.45
N PHE A 7 -5.91 -8.95 11.64
CA PHE A 7 -5.28 -7.66 11.87
C PHE A 7 -5.81 -7.07 13.19
N ILE A 8 -4.90 -6.57 14.02
CA ILE A 8 -5.26 -5.96 15.31
C ILE A 8 -5.23 -4.44 15.12
N GLU A 9 -6.40 -3.82 15.18
CA GLU A 9 -6.49 -2.37 15.16
C GLU A 9 -6.00 -1.79 16.48
N THR A 10 -4.86 -1.09 16.43
CA THR A 10 -4.33 -0.36 17.57
C THR A 10 -4.64 1.14 17.44
N LYS A 11 -4.37 1.91 18.50
CA LYS A 11 -4.50 3.38 18.45
C LYS A 11 -3.54 3.99 17.43
N GLU A 12 -2.35 3.41 17.29
CA GLU A 12 -1.33 3.81 16.33
C GLU A 12 -1.83 3.58 14.89
N TYR A 13 -2.49 2.46 14.64
CA TYR A 13 -3.12 2.21 13.34
C TYR A 13 -4.21 3.24 13.03
N LYS A 14 -5.07 3.58 14.00
CA LYS A 14 -6.10 4.61 13.80
C LYS A 14 -5.52 5.97 13.42
N ARG A 15 -4.45 6.38 14.09
CA ARG A 15 -3.70 7.61 13.75
C ARG A 15 -3.10 7.55 12.35
N PHE A 16 -2.60 6.38 11.93
CA PHE A 16 -2.12 6.16 10.57
C PHE A 16 -3.25 6.31 9.54
N ALA A 17 -4.41 5.72 9.80
CA ALA A 17 -5.58 5.84 8.91
C ALA A 17 -6.06 7.30 8.80
N GLU A 18 -6.19 8.01 9.94
CA GLU A 18 -6.53 9.44 9.97
C GLU A 18 -5.54 10.29 9.17
N PHE A 19 -4.25 9.97 9.25
CA PHE A 19 -3.22 10.62 8.47
C PHE A 19 -3.41 10.39 6.95
N CYS A 20 -3.67 9.15 6.54
CA CYS A 20 -3.94 8.82 5.14
C CYS A 20 -5.20 9.53 4.61
N ASP A 21 -6.28 9.53 5.39
CA ASP A 21 -7.53 10.20 5.04
C ASP A 21 -7.31 11.71 4.87
N ALA A 22 -6.51 12.32 5.74
CA ALA A 22 -6.13 13.71 5.62
C ALA A 22 -5.30 13.98 4.35
N CYS A 23 -4.35 13.12 4.00
CA CYS A 23 -3.59 13.22 2.74
C CYS A 23 -4.54 13.20 1.52
N ILE A 24 -5.51 12.27 1.51
CA ILE A 24 -6.49 12.14 0.43
C ILE A 24 -7.39 13.38 0.33
N LYS A 25 -7.85 13.88 1.48
CA LYS A 25 -8.76 15.03 1.57
C LYS A 25 -8.09 16.33 1.13
N TYR A 26 -6.89 16.60 1.64
CA TYR A 26 -6.18 17.87 1.43
C TYR A 26 -5.13 17.82 0.32
N LYS A 27 -5.01 16.68 -0.40
CA LYS A 27 -4.18 16.51 -1.60
C LYS A 27 -2.69 16.79 -1.38
N TYR A 28 -2.14 16.34 -0.25
CA TYR A 28 -0.69 16.41 0.02
C TYR A 28 -0.05 15.02 0.09
N ILE A 29 1.27 14.98 -0.13
CA ILE A 29 2.08 13.77 -0.01
C ILE A 29 2.44 13.54 1.45
N GLY A 30 1.96 12.45 2.03
CA GLY A 30 2.31 12.02 3.39
C GLY A 30 3.53 11.09 3.42
N VAL A 31 4.49 11.37 4.30
CA VAL A 31 5.68 10.52 4.50
C VAL A 31 5.67 9.94 5.90
N CYS A 32 5.64 8.60 6.00
CA CYS A 32 5.77 7.88 7.27
C CYS A 32 7.13 7.20 7.36
N TYR A 33 7.89 7.47 8.43
CA TYR A 33 9.18 6.83 8.69
C TYR A 33 9.21 6.17 10.07
N GLY A 34 10.19 5.30 10.32
CA GLY A 34 10.39 4.67 11.62
C GLY A 34 11.24 3.40 11.52
N ILE A 35 11.52 2.80 12.68
CA ILE A 35 12.36 1.59 12.81
C ILE A 35 11.79 0.44 11.95
N PRO A 36 12.64 -0.43 11.38
CA PRO A 36 12.18 -1.66 10.72
C PRO A 36 11.30 -2.52 11.65
N GLY A 37 10.29 -3.19 11.09
CA GLY A 37 9.43 -4.11 11.85
C GLY A 37 8.27 -3.47 12.63
N VAL A 38 8.16 -2.14 12.71
CA VAL A 38 7.06 -1.44 13.42
C VAL A 38 5.68 -1.55 12.77
N GLY A 39 5.55 -2.30 11.66
CA GLY A 39 4.25 -2.55 11.01
C GLY A 39 3.85 -1.60 9.89
N LYS A 40 4.70 -0.66 9.45
CA LYS A 40 4.41 0.30 8.35
C LYS A 40 3.74 -0.35 7.13
N THR A 41 4.37 -1.39 6.59
CA THR A 41 3.88 -2.13 5.41
C THR A 41 2.55 -2.83 5.68
N VAL A 42 2.38 -3.39 6.88
CA VAL A 42 1.16 -4.13 7.26
C VAL A 42 -0.01 -3.16 7.42
N SER A 43 0.21 -2.01 8.06
CA SER A 43 -0.80 -0.95 8.19
C SER A 43 -1.25 -0.42 6.83
N ALA A 44 -0.30 -0.12 5.92
CA ALA A 44 -0.63 0.37 4.58
C ALA A 44 -1.39 -0.68 3.74
N ARG A 45 -0.98 -1.96 3.80
CA ARG A 45 -1.68 -3.05 3.11
C ARG A 45 -3.11 -3.23 3.61
N HIS A 46 -3.30 -3.14 4.93
CA HIS A 46 -4.62 -3.26 5.55
C HIS A 46 -5.53 -2.07 5.24
N TYR A 47 -5.02 -0.84 5.37
CA TYR A 47 -5.77 0.38 5.03
C TYR A 47 -6.25 0.39 3.58
N ALA A 48 -5.43 -0.09 2.64
CA ALA A 48 -5.80 -0.20 1.23
C ALA A 48 -6.75 -1.38 0.91
N ASN A 49 -7.15 -2.17 1.91
CA ASN A 49 -7.86 -3.45 1.73
C ASN A 49 -7.21 -4.34 0.64
N TRP A 50 -5.87 -4.31 0.56
CA TRP A 50 -5.16 -4.80 -0.63
C TRP A 50 -5.32 -6.30 -0.85
N ASP A 51 -5.50 -7.09 0.21
CA ASP A 51 -5.70 -8.54 0.10
C ASP A 51 -7.01 -8.92 -0.60
N SER A 52 -8.03 -8.05 -0.54
CA SER A 52 -9.29 -8.20 -1.29
C SER A 52 -9.14 -7.66 -2.71
N ILE A 53 -8.56 -6.46 -2.85
CA ILE A 53 -8.48 -5.75 -4.13
C ILE A 53 -7.51 -6.44 -5.10
N TYR A 54 -6.34 -6.87 -4.61
CA TYR A 54 -5.31 -7.50 -5.45
C TYR A 54 -5.84 -8.71 -6.21
N LYS A 55 -6.68 -9.54 -5.58
CA LYS A 55 -7.27 -10.72 -6.20
C LYS A 55 -8.20 -10.39 -7.37
N GLN A 56 -8.81 -9.20 -7.35
CA GLN A 56 -9.75 -8.75 -8.37
C GLN A 56 -9.05 -8.04 -9.55
N ILE A 57 -7.78 -7.65 -9.40
CA ILE A 57 -7.00 -6.94 -10.43
C ILE A 57 -5.81 -7.74 -10.98
N ASP A 58 -5.47 -8.89 -10.39
CA ASP A 58 -4.30 -9.68 -10.82
C ASP A 58 -4.53 -10.35 -12.19
N PHE A 59 -3.87 -9.81 -13.22
CA PHE A 59 -3.98 -10.23 -14.61
C PHE A 59 -3.54 -11.68 -14.91
N LYS A 60 -2.89 -12.38 -13.97
CA LYS A 60 -2.58 -13.81 -14.13
C LYS A 60 -3.75 -14.74 -13.82
N VAL A 61 -4.74 -14.28 -13.06
CA VAL A 61 -6.01 -15.01 -12.78
C VAL A 61 -7.04 -14.76 -13.89
N ASN A 62 -6.75 -13.81 -14.77
CA ASN A 62 -7.67 -13.27 -15.76
C ASN A 62 -7.89 -14.12 -17.03
N GLN A 63 -7.57 -15.42 -17.03
CA GLN A 63 -8.13 -16.33 -18.05
C GLN A 63 -9.62 -16.61 -17.83
N GLU A 64 -10.18 -16.20 -16.67
CA GLU A 64 -11.59 -16.37 -16.31
C GLU A 64 -12.25 -15.04 -15.84
N ILE A 65 -11.93 -13.86 -16.43
CA ILE A 65 -12.60 -12.59 -16.08
C ILE A 65 -14.04 -12.53 -16.60
N GLY A 66 -14.92 -13.30 -16.01
CA GLY A 66 -16.35 -13.18 -16.19
C GLY A 66 -17.17 -13.55 -14.97
N ILE A 67 -16.53 -13.89 -13.84
CA ILE A 67 -17.24 -14.50 -12.71
C ILE A 67 -16.90 -13.74 -11.43
N ASP A 68 -17.72 -12.71 -11.17
CA ASP A 68 -17.97 -12.11 -9.84
C ASP A 68 -16.95 -11.07 -9.30
N VAL A 69 -16.71 -10.01 -10.06
CA VAL A 69 -16.11 -8.77 -9.52
C VAL A 69 -17.08 -8.15 -8.52
N THR A 70 -16.64 -7.93 -7.28
CA THR A 70 -17.48 -7.33 -6.24
C THR A 70 -17.68 -5.84 -6.49
N LYS A 71 -18.85 -5.29 -6.11
CA LYS A 71 -19.12 -3.85 -6.19
C LYS A 71 -18.12 -2.99 -5.40
N GLU A 72 -17.41 -3.58 -4.45
CA GLU A 72 -16.41 -2.89 -3.63
C GLU A 72 -15.31 -2.23 -4.47
N ILE A 73 -14.89 -2.86 -5.58
CA ILE A 73 -13.79 -2.34 -6.40
C ILE A 73 -14.09 -0.96 -7.01
N ILE A 74 -15.37 -0.66 -7.26
CA ILE A 74 -15.82 0.60 -7.87
C ILE A 74 -15.58 1.79 -6.94
N HIS A 75 -15.51 1.53 -5.63
CA HIS A 75 -15.36 2.56 -4.61
C HIS A 75 -13.93 2.69 -4.08
N VAL A 76 -12.98 1.88 -4.58
CA VAL A 76 -11.59 1.92 -4.14
C VAL A 76 -10.90 3.16 -4.68
N ASN A 77 -10.25 3.90 -3.79
CA ASN A 77 -9.48 5.10 -4.11
C ASN A 77 -8.01 5.01 -3.64
N THR A 78 -7.58 3.83 -3.21
CA THR A 78 -6.26 3.58 -2.61
C THR A 78 -5.58 2.42 -3.33
N MET A 79 -4.30 2.59 -3.69
CA MET A 79 -3.46 1.53 -4.25
C MET A 79 -2.29 1.27 -3.32
N PHE A 80 -1.91 0.00 -3.16
CA PHE A 80 -0.76 -0.39 -2.34
C PHE A 80 0.35 -0.95 -3.22
N CYS A 81 1.54 -0.39 -3.11
CA CYS A 81 2.74 -0.91 -3.76
C CYS A 81 3.90 -0.97 -2.77
N THR A 82 4.74 -1.99 -2.92
CA THR A 82 6.01 -2.10 -2.19
C THR A 82 7.13 -2.21 -3.19
N ALA A 83 8.11 -1.32 -3.09
CA ALA A 83 9.37 -1.55 -3.76
C ALA A 83 10.05 -2.81 -3.16
N PRO A 84 10.82 -3.57 -3.97
CA PRO A 84 11.68 -4.60 -3.43
C PRO A 84 12.62 -3.98 -2.38
N ALA A 85 13.02 -4.78 -1.39
CA ALA A 85 13.96 -4.33 -0.37
C ALA A 85 15.32 -4.05 -1.01
N GLU A 86 15.61 -2.78 -1.27
CA GLU A 86 16.88 -2.32 -1.80
C GLU A 86 17.78 -1.78 -0.69
N ARG A 87 19.10 -1.86 -0.90
CA ARG A 87 20.05 -1.23 0.02
C ARG A 87 19.91 0.28 -0.07
N GLN A 88 19.97 0.97 1.07
CA GLN A 88 19.88 2.42 1.16
C GLN A 88 20.87 3.14 0.21
N THR A 89 22.05 2.55 -0.01
CA THR A 89 23.08 3.08 -0.93
C THR A 89 22.66 3.10 -2.40
N LYS A 90 21.85 2.15 -2.85
CA LYS A 90 21.33 2.15 -4.24
C LYS A 90 20.30 3.25 -4.46
N ILE A 91 19.37 3.42 -3.51
CA ILE A 91 18.32 4.44 -3.58
C ILE A 91 18.93 5.84 -3.74
N SER A 92 20.01 6.15 -3.01
CA SER A 92 20.69 7.44 -3.13
C SER A 92 21.31 7.68 -4.52
N GLY A 93 21.86 6.64 -5.15
CA GLY A 93 22.39 6.74 -6.52
C GLY A 93 21.29 6.89 -7.57
N ASP A 94 20.17 6.20 -7.38
CA ASP A 94 19.04 6.25 -8.30
C ASP A 94 18.34 7.62 -8.24
N ILE A 95 18.18 8.22 -7.05
CA ILE A 95 17.57 9.55 -6.88
C ILE A 95 18.33 10.62 -7.66
N HIS A 96 19.67 10.62 -7.62
CA HIS A 96 20.47 11.55 -8.43
C HIS A 96 20.22 11.36 -9.93
N THR A 97 20.11 10.11 -10.37
CA THR A 97 19.84 9.77 -11.78
C THR A 97 18.44 10.22 -12.23
N PHE A 98 17.44 10.10 -11.36
CA PHE A 98 16.07 10.58 -11.65
C PHE A 98 15.98 12.11 -11.65
N GLY A 99 16.67 12.80 -10.74
CA GLY A 99 16.72 14.26 -10.70
C GLY A 99 17.31 14.87 -11.97
N VAL A 100 18.40 14.31 -12.48
CA VAL A 100 19.05 14.75 -13.73
C VAL A 100 18.18 14.53 -14.99
N ARG A 101 17.19 13.63 -14.93
CA ARG A 101 16.27 13.34 -16.05
C ARG A 101 15.03 14.25 -16.09
N ILE A 102 14.81 15.05 -15.05
CA ILE A 102 13.67 15.96 -14.92
C ILE A 102 14.04 17.41 -15.32
N ASP A 103 15.34 17.68 -15.52
CA ASP A 103 15.87 18.89 -16.15
C ASP A 103 16.04 18.71 -17.67
#